data_AF-A0A6B3VU00-F1
#
_entry.id   AF-A0A6B3VU00-F1
#
_cell.length_a   1.000
_cell.length_b   1.000
_cell.length_c   1.000
_cell.angle_alpha   90.00
_cell.angle_beta   90.00
_cell.angle_gamma   90.00
#
_symmetry.space_group_name_H-M   'P 1'
#
loop_
_entity.id
_entity.type
_entity.pdbx_description
1 polymer ?
#
loop_
_entity_poly.entity_id
_entity_poly.type
_entity_poly.pdbx_seq_one_letter_code
_entity_poly.pdbx_strand_id
1 'polypeptide(L)'
;MNKFNELVFKQMKTMDELLNTQSELERYERIERQLHNLHNETALKTVRERIVCMKSRLTEIQHIFEKQTNELIQSYKEKSHS
;
A
#
# COMPACT_ATOMS: atom_id res chain seq x y z
N MET A 1 -21.92 -14.35 -11.05
CA MET A 1 -21.07 -13.34 -11.72
C MET A 1 -20.78 -12.12 -10.84
N ASN A 2 -21.70 -11.69 -9.97
CA ASN A 2 -21.56 -10.43 -9.20
C ASN A 2 -20.41 -10.40 -8.19
N LYS A 3 -20.21 -11.46 -7.39
CA LYS A 3 -19.16 -11.51 -6.36
C LYS A 3 -17.73 -11.38 -6.91
N PHE A 4 -17.45 -11.98 -8.06
CA PHE A 4 -16.14 -11.87 -8.72
C PHE A 4 -15.88 -10.43 -9.20
N ASN A 5 -16.85 -9.81 -9.85
CA ASN A 5 -16.74 -8.43 -10.34
C ASN A 5 -16.58 -7.43 -9.17
N GLU A 6 -17.27 -7.65 -8.05
CA GLU A 6 -17.12 -6.85 -6.84
C GLU A 6 -15.73 -6.98 -6.22
N LEU A 7 -15.14 -8.17 -6.22
CA LEU A 7 -13.78 -8.41 -5.73
C LEU A 7 -12.73 -7.75 -6.62
N VAL A 8 -12.88 -7.83 -7.95
CA VAL A 8 -11.99 -7.15 -8.90
C VAL A 8 -12.06 -5.63 -8.72
N PHE A 9 -13.26 -5.07 -8.56
CA PHE A 9 -13.44 -3.64 -8.33
C PHE A 9 -12.78 -3.18 -7.02
N LYS A 10 -12.94 -3.95 -5.94
CA LYS A 10 -12.26 -3.68 -4.66
C LYS A 10 -10.75 -3.75 -4.81
N GLN A 11 -10.23 -4.74 -5.54
CA GLN A 11 -8.79 -4.90 -5.79
C GLN A 11 -8.20 -3.69 -6.53
N MET A 12 -8.88 -3.20 -7.57
CA MET A 12 -8.44 -2.02 -8.33
C MET A 12 -8.39 -0.77 -7.45
N LYS A 13 -9.41 -0.56 -6.61
CA LYS A 13 -9.43 0.56 -5.66
C LYS A 13 -8.27 0.49 -4.66
N THR A 14 -7.98 -0.69 -4.12
CA THR A 14 -6.83 -0.90 -3.24
C THR A 14 -5.50 -0.61 -3.97
N MET A 15 -5.40 -0.95 -5.25
CA MET A 15 -4.21 -0.69 -6.07
C MET A 15 -3.99 0.80 -6.32
N ASP A 16 -5.05 1.57 -6.55
CA ASP A 16 -4.96 3.03 -6.68
C ASP A 16 -4.49 3.68 -5.37
N GLU A 17 -5.01 3.22 -4.24
CA GLU A 17 -4.57 3.67 -2.92
C GLU A 17 -3.10 3.33 -2.64
N LEU A 18 -2.64 2.15 -3.08
CA LEU A 18 -1.25 1.72 -2.98
C LEU A 18 -0.32 2.64 -3.78
N LEU A 19 -0.63 2.90 -5.05
CA LEU A 19 0.18 3.74 -5.94
C LEU A 19 0.28 5.19 -5.44
N ASN A 20 -0.84 5.73 -4.93
CA ASN A 20 -0.86 7.06 -4.32
C ASN A 20 0.02 7.09 -3.06
N THR A 21 -0.08 6.08 -2.20
CA THR A 21 0.72 5.99 -0.97
C THR A 21 2.21 5.86 -1.28
N GLN A 22 2.58 5.07 -2.30
CA GLN A 22 3.96 4.93 -2.76
C GLN A 22 4.51 6.27 -3.29
N SER A 23 3.74 6.97 -4.13
CA SER A 23 4.14 8.27 -4.66
C SER A 23 4.36 9.31 -3.56
N GLU A 24 3.49 9.31 -2.54
CA GLU A 24 3.62 10.17 -1.38
C GLU A 24 4.85 9.81 -0.52
N LEU A 25 5.12 8.52 -0.33
CA LEU A 25 6.31 8.04 0.38
C LEU A 25 7.60 8.51 -0.31
N GLU A 26 7.70 8.34 -1.63
CA GLU A 26 8.86 8.79 -2.41
C GLU A 26 9.08 10.30 -2.29
N ARG A 27 7.99 11.09 -2.24
CA ARG A 27 8.05 12.53 -1.99
C ARG A 27 8.62 12.83 -0.60
N TYR A 28 8.15 12.14 0.44
CA TYR A 28 8.65 12.32 1.80
C TYR A 28 10.12 11.92 1.94
N GLU A 29 10.56 10.81 1.34
CA GLU A 29 11.97 10.41 1.35
C GLU A 29 12.87 11.43 0.62
N ARG A 30 12.36 12.06 -0.44
CA ARG A 30 13.08 13.14 -1.14
C ARG A 30 13.24 14.36 -0.25
N ILE A 31 12.18 14.76 0.45
CA ILE A 31 12.21 15.86 1.42
C ILE A 31 13.15 15.52 2.58
N GLU A 32 13.12 14.29 3.11
CA GLU A 32 14.03 13.84 4.16
C GLU A 32 15.49 13.98 3.73
N ARG A 33 15.85 13.50 2.53
CA ARG A 33 17.20 13.63 1.98
C ARG A 33 17.63 15.09 1.85
N GLN A 34 16.73 15.97 1.41
CA GLN A 34 17.01 17.41 1.31
C GLN A 34 17.20 18.07 2.68
N LEU A 35 16.39 17.70 3.68
CA LEU A 35 16.50 18.20 5.05
C LEU A 35 17.75 17.64 5.76
N HIS A 36 18.10 16.39 5.49
CA HIS A 36 19.31 15.76 6.01
C HIS A 36 20.58 16.47 5.51
N ASN A 37 20.58 16.89 4.23
CA ASN A 37 21.66 17.68 3.64
C ASN A 37 21.75 19.12 4.20
N LEU A 38 20.72 19.63 4.87
CA LEU A 38 20.65 21.00 5.41
C LEU A 38 20.94 21.11 6.93
N HIS A 39 21.05 19.98 7.65
CA HIS A 39 21.31 19.87 9.10
C HIS A 39 20.21 20.46 10.03
N ASN A 40 19.43 19.59 10.70
CA ASN A 40 18.71 19.88 11.96
C ASN A 40 18.10 18.58 12.54
N GLU A 41 18.70 18.05 13.61
CA GLU A 41 18.39 16.73 14.18
C GLU A 41 16.94 16.54 14.68
N THR A 42 16.23 17.64 14.97
CA THR A 42 14.86 17.59 15.51
C THR A 42 13.81 17.31 14.43
N ALA A 43 13.96 17.86 13.22
CA ALA A 43 13.03 17.62 12.11
C ALA A 43 13.16 16.18 11.55
N LEU A 44 14.38 15.63 11.62
CA LEU A 44 14.69 14.27 11.19
C LEU A 44 13.93 13.20 12.00
N LYS A 45 13.69 13.45 13.30
CA LYS A 45 12.94 12.53 14.16
C LYS A 45 11.47 12.39 13.70
N THR A 46 10.80 13.51 13.45
CA THR A 46 9.40 13.52 12.99
C THR A 46 9.26 12.86 11.62
N VAL A 47 10.22 13.08 10.71
CA VAL A 47 10.20 12.45 9.39
C VAL A 47 10.43 10.93 9.49
N ARG A 48 11.36 10.49 10.33
CA ARG A 48 11.60 9.06 10.59
C ARG A 48 10.39 8.36 11.20
N GLU A 49 9.70 9.00 12.16
CA GLU A 49 8.47 8.47 12.75
C GLU A 49 7.37 8.30 11.67
N ARG A 50 7.25 9.27 10.76
CA ARG A 50 6.33 9.16 9.62
C ARG A 50 6.73 8.05 8.67
N ILE A 51 8.02 7.86 8.38
CA ILE A 51 8.51 6.77 7.53
C ILE A 51 8.19 5.41 8.16
N VAL A 52 8.40 5.25 9.46
CA VAL A 52 8.04 4.02 10.18
C VAL A 52 6.54 3.75 10.09
N CYS A 53 5.72 4.78 10.30
CA CYS A 53 4.25 4.67 10.16
C CYS A 53 3.84 4.28 8.73
N MET A 54 4.42 4.92 7.71
CA MET A 54 4.12 4.62 6.31
C MET A 54 4.58 3.22 5.91
N LYS A 55 5.75 2.75 6.40
CA LYS A 55 6.21 1.37 6.19
C LYS A 55 5.28 0.35 6.84
N SER A 56 4.83 0.60 8.07
CA SER A 56 3.87 -0.28 8.75
C SER A 56 2.56 -0.38 7.98
N ARG A 57 2.06 0.76 7.50
CA ARG A 57 0.83 0.83 6.71
C ARG A 57 0.99 0.16 5.33
N LEU A 58 2.17 0.29 4.72
CA LEU A 58 2.49 -0.40 3.47
C LEU A 58 2.43 -1.92 3.65
N THR A 59 3.05 -2.45 4.71
CA THR A 59 3.01 -3.89 5.04
C THR A 59 1.58 -4.37 5.26
N GLU A 60 0.75 -3.58 5.95
CA GLU A 60 -0.67 -3.92 6.17
C GLU A 60 -1.45 -3.98 4.86
N ILE A 61 -1.30 -2.98 3.98
CA ILE A 61 -1.92 -2.97 2.66
C ILE A 61 -1.48 -4.17 1.83
N GLN A 62 -0.20 -4.52 1.88
CA GLN A 62 0.37 -5.64 1.14
C GLN A 62 -0.23 -6.97 1.61
N HIS A 63 -0.41 -7.16 2.92
CA HIS A 63 -1.07 -8.35 3.46
C HIS A 63 -2.55 -8.44 3.06
N ILE A 64 -3.27 -7.33 3.09
CA ILE A 64 -4.67 -7.27 2.65
C ILE A 64 -4.77 -7.62 1.16
N PHE A 65 -3.86 -7.10 0.33
CA PHE A 65 -3.81 -7.38 -1.10
C PHE A 65 -3.60 -8.86 -1.39
N GLU A 66 -2.65 -9.51 -0.70
CA GLU A 66 -2.38 -10.94 -0.85
C GLU A 66 -3.60 -11.79 -0.48
N LYS A 67 -4.27 -11.43 0.63
CA LYS A 67 -5.48 -12.12 1.07
C LYS A 67 -6.61 -12.01 0.04
N GLN A 68 -6.88 -10.80 -0.44
CA GLN A 68 -7.90 -10.55 -1.47
C GLN A 68 -7.59 -11.29 -2.77
N THR A 69 -6.32 -11.34 -3.17
CA THR A 69 -5.87 -12.08 -4.36
C THR A 69 -6.13 -13.58 -4.23
N ASN A 70 -5.84 -14.16 -3.06
CA ASN A 70 -6.10 -15.57 -2.79
C ASN A 70 -7.60 -15.91 -2.80
N GLU A 71 -8.43 -15.07 -2.19
CA GLU A 71 -9.90 -15.22 -2.21
C GLU A 71 -10.45 -15.17 -3.65
N LEU A 72 -9.88 -14.31 -4.48
CA LEU A 72 -10.26 -14.17 -5.89
C LEU A 72 -9.91 -15.45 -6.69
N ILE A 73 -8.69 -15.98 -6.51
CA ILE A 73 -8.25 -17.24 -7.12
C ILE A 73 -9.15 -18.41 -6.70
N GLN A 74 -9.48 -18.52 -5.41
CA GLN A 74 -10.35 -19.59 -4.91
C GLN A 74 -11.75 -19.49 -5.52
N SER A 75 -12.33 -18.29 -5.55
CA SER A 75 -13.65 -18.07 -6.16
C SER A 75 -13.68 -18.40 -7.65
N TYR A 76 -12.57 -18.21 -8.37
CA TYR A 76 -12.45 -18.58 -9.78
C TYR A 76 -12.37 -20.10 -9.95
N LYS A 77 -11.59 -20.80 -9.11
CA LYS A 77 -11.48 -22.27 -9.14
C LYS A 77 -12.80 -22.95 -8.80
N GLU A 78 -13.55 -22.45 -7.83
CA GLU A 78 -14.88 -22.96 -7.48
C GLU A 78 -15.85 -22.83 -8.66
N LYS A 79 -15.78 -21.70 -9.37
CA LYS A 79 -16.63 -21.40 -10.52
C LYS A 79 -16.24 -22.16 -11.79
N SER A 80 -15.00 -22.65 -11.90
CA SER A 80 -14.53 -23.47 -13.03
C SER A 80 -14.74 -24.97 -12.83
N HIS A 81 -15.21 -25.41 -11.66
CA HIS A 81 -15.54 -26.81 -11.32
C HIS A 81 -17.04 -27.05 -11.09
N SER A 82 -17.90 -26.09 -11.47
CA SER A 82 -19.36 -26.18 -11.38
C SER A 82 -20.01 -26.05 -12.76
#